data_AF-A0A7W8J5R8-F1
#
_entry.id   AF-A0A7W8J5R8-F1
#
_cell.length_a   1.000
_cell.length_b   1.000
_cell.length_c   1.000
_cell.angle_alpha   90.00
_cell.angle_beta   90.00
_cell.angle_gamma   90.00
#
_symmetry.space_group_name_H-M   'P 1'
#
loop_
_entity.id
_entity.type
_entity.pdbx_description
1 polymer ?
#
loop_
_entity_poly.entity_id
_entity_poly.type
_entity_poly.pdbx_seq_one_letter_code
_entity_poly.pdbx_strand_id
1 'polypeptide(L)'
;MRVWSVAVLTVASVVGLGFVHPFGNPRVEPAKGFGTLLQGAKMPSDAKAVLITKCADCHSSETRWPVYARIAPGSWLIERDIVEARKKMDLSQWEGLSPDQQDVLMSKIVQEAKSGEMPPLQYRLLHWDAALSKSDVLALSMLGKNVGKSEAASEGAADATHGKALFERRCTGCHAMEVDREGPRLAGVFGRKSGSSAGFTYSDGLKNSGLTWDQATLEKWLSDPDSMIPDNKMSFSVPKAEERRDLIAYLKQ
;
A
#
# COMPACT_ATOMS: atom_id res chain seq x y z
N MET A 1 -26.61 50.32 -22.23
CA MET A 1 -25.90 49.02 -22.32
C MET A 1 -26.88 47.90 -22.03
N ARG A 2 -27.05 46.93 -22.95
CA ARG A 2 -28.01 45.84 -22.78
C ARG A 2 -27.52 44.92 -21.67
N VAL A 3 -28.42 44.51 -20.76
CA VAL A 3 -28.14 43.63 -19.60
C VAL A 3 -27.30 42.41 -19.98
N TRP A 4 -27.48 41.91 -21.21
CA TRP A 4 -26.72 40.83 -21.80
C TRP A 4 -25.21 41.10 -21.93
N SER A 5 -24.80 42.32 -22.29
CA SER A 5 -23.39 42.71 -22.39
C SER A 5 -22.70 42.74 -21.03
N VAL A 6 -23.43 43.15 -19.97
CA VAL A 6 -22.91 43.13 -18.60
C VAL A 6 -22.74 41.69 -18.13
N ALA A 7 -23.75 40.83 -18.35
CA ALA A 7 -23.68 39.41 -17.98
C ALA A 7 -22.52 38.67 -18.68
N VAL A 8 -22.29 38.91 -19.97
CA VAL A 8 -21.19 38.31 -20.73
C VAL A 8 -19.82 38.76 -20.20
N LEU A 9 -19.64 40.05 -19.92
CA LEU A 9 -18.38 40.58 -19.37
C LEU A 9 -18.08 40.05 -17.96
N THR A 10 -19.10 39.88 -17.12
CA THR A 10 -18.93 39.30 -15.78
C THR A 10 -18.55 37.82 -15.86
N VAL A 11 -19.21 37.02 -16.68
CA VAL A 11 -18.86 35.60 -16.88
C VAL A 11 -17.45 35.46 -17.46
N ALA A 12 -17.10 36.27 -18.46
CA ALA A 12 -15.76 36.27 -19.05
C ALA A 12 -14.67 36.64 -18.02
N SER A 13 -14.94 37.61 -17.13
CA SER A 13 -14.01 37.98 -16.06
C SER A 13 -13.83 36.86 -15.03
N VAL A 14 -14.92 36.22 -14.59
CA VAL A 14 -14.86 35.11 -13.63
C VAL A 14 -14.11 33.91 -14.22
N VAL A 15 -14.34 33.59 -15.49
CA VAL A 15 -13.61 32.52 -16.21
C VAL A 15 -12.13 32.88 -16.37
N GLY A 16 -11.82 34.13 -16.75
CA GLY A 16 -10.44 34.59 -16.89
C GLY A 16 -9.64 34.52 -15.59
N LEU A 17 -10.25 34.86 -14.45
CA LEU A 17 -9.62 34.75 -13.14
C LEU A 17 -9.30 33.31 -12.72
N GLY A 18 -10.04 32.32 -13.23
CA GLY A 18 -9.77 30.90 -12.97
C GLY A 18 -8.45 30.38 -13.58
N PHE A 19 -7.89 31.08 -14.57
CA PHE A 19 -6.59 30.76 -15.17
C PHE A 19 -5.41 31.47 -14.52
N VAL A 20 -5.67 32.38 -13.57
CA VAL A 20 -4.64 33.08 -12.82
C VAL A 20 -4.30 32.24 -11.58
N HIS A 21 -3.01 31.97 -11.36
CA HIS A 21 -2.52 31.18 -10.22
C HIS A 21 -1.51 32.01 -9.40
N PRO A 22 -1.98 32.98 -8.61
CA PRO A 22 -1.12 33.98 -7.97
C PRO A 22 -0.13 33.39 -6.95
N PHE A 23 -0.39 32.18 -6.45
CA PHE A 23 0.42 31.50 -5.44
C PHE A 23 1.18 30.28 -5.99
N GLY A 24 1.22 30.11 -7.32
CA GLY A 24 1.75 28.93 -8.00
C GLY A 24 0.65 27.95 -8.40
N ASN A 25 0.94 27.11 -9.40
CA ASN A 25 -0.02 26.16 -9.95
C ASN A 25 0.36 24.72 -9.56
N PRO A 26 -0.17 24.17 -8.45
CA PRO A 26 0.13 22.80 -8.00
C PRO A 26 -0.40 21.70 -8.94
N ARG A 27 -1.10 22.07 -10.04
CA ARG A 27 -1.69 21.14 -11.01
C ARG A 27 -0.77 20.79 -12.17
N VAL A 28 0.34 21.52 -12.35
CA VAL A 28 1.31 21.23 -13.44
C VAL A 28 2.44 20.31 -13.00
N GLU A 29 2.52 19.97 -11.71
CA GLU A 29 3.48 18.98 -11.21
C GLU A 29 3.16 17.60 -11.80
N PRO A 30 4.13 16.92 -12.44
CA PRO A 30 3.87 15.64 -13.08
C PRO A 30 3.53 14.58 -12.03
N ALA A 31 2.27 14.15 -12.01
CA ALA A 31 1.89 12.94 -11.29
C ALA A 31 2.55 11.74 -11.98
N LYS A 32 3.16 10.84 -11.20
CA LYS A 32 3.75 9.58 -11.71
C LYS A 32 2.68 8.58 -12.18
N GLY A 33 1.40 8.92 -12.04
CA GLY A 33 0.21 8.16 -12.43
C GLY A 33 -0.79 8.11 -11.28
N PHE A 34 -2.10 8.07 -11.53
CA PHE A 34 -3.08 7.90 -10.44
C PHE A 34 -2.91 6.53 -9.78
N GLY A 35 -2.75 6.48 -8.45
CA GLY A 35 -2.53 5.24 -7.70
C GLY A 35 -1.08 4.77 -7.66
N THR A 36 -0.12 5.63 -8.02
CA THR A 36 1.32 5.33 -7.93
C THR A 36 1.95 5.73 -6.61
N LEU A 37 1.26 6.57 -5.83
CA LEU A 37 1.70 7.05 -4.55
C LEU A 37 2.00 5.91 -3.56
N LEU A 38 3.18 5.96 -2.95
CA LEU A 38 3.64 5.02 -1.91
C LEU A 38 3.70 3.55 -2.38
N GLN A 39 3.85 3.25 -3.68
CA GLN A 39 3.94 1.86 -4.16
C GLN A 39 5.14 1.10 -3.56
N GLY A 40 6.31 1.74 -3.47
CA GLY A 40 7.52 1.15 -2.86
C GLY A 40 7.59 1.27 -1.33
N ALA A 41 6.56 1.83 -0.68
CA ALA A 41 6.61 2.13 0.74
C ALA A 41 6.43 0.86 1.60
N LYS A 42 7.36 0.63 2.53
CA LYS A 42 7.29 -0.47 3.51
C LYS A 42 6.38 -0.07 4.67
N MET A 43 5.07 -0.07 4.44
CA MET A 43 4.07 0.33 5.43
C MET A 43 2.83 -0.57 5.40
N PRO A 44 2.21 -0.82 6.57
CA PRO A 44 0.87 -1.36 6.68
C PRO A 44 -0.14 -0.72 5.69
N SER A 45 -1.00 -1.54 5.11
CA SER A 45 -1.95 -1.13 4.07
C SER A 45 -3.01 -0.15 4.58
N ASP A 46 -3.38 -0.24 5.86
CA ASP A 46 -4.27 0.67 6.55
C ASP A 46 -3.64 2.08 6.69
N ALA A 47 -2.39 2.17 7.12
CA ALA A 47 -1.65 3.42 7.19
C ALA A 47 -1.48 4.05 5.80
N LYS A 48 -1.15 3.23 4.79
CA LYS A 48 -1.07 3.67 3.39
C LYS A 48 -2.42 4.20 2.88
N ALA A 49 -3.52 3.50 3.19
CA ALA A 49 -4.85 3.93 2.81
C ALA A 49 -5.21 5.28 3.45
N VAL A 50 -4.89 5.49 4.73
CA VAL A 50 -5.10 6.78 5.40
C VAL A 50 -4.29 7.89 4.71
N LEU A 51 -3.02 7.68 4.42
CA LEU A 51 -2.18 8.67 3.73
C LEU A 51 -2.74 9.04 2.36
N ILE A 52 -3.20 8.06 1.57
CA ILE A 52 -3.77 8.28 0.24
C ILE A 52 -5.15 8.95 0.29
N THR A 53 -6.00 8.55 1.25
CA THR A 53 -7.39 9.04 1.30
C THR A 53 -7.53 10.36 2.02
N LYS A 54 -6.73 10.61 3.06
CA LYS A 54 -6.86 11.78 3.95
C LYS A 54 -5.79 12.85 3.73
N CYS A 55 -4.61 12.49 3.21
CA CYS A 55 -3.47 13.41 3.13
C CYS A 55 -3.07 13.77 1.69
N ALA A 56 -3.13 12.81 0.77
CA ALA A 56 -2.57 12.96 -0.57
C ALA A 56 -3.18 14.10 -1.40
N ASP A 57 -4.44 14.48 -1.15
CA ASP A 57 -5.09 15.57 -1.87
C ASP A 57 -4.38 16.92 -1.64
N CYS A 58 -3.76 17.12 -0.47
CA CYS A 58 -2.97 18.33 -0.21
C CYS A 58 -1.45 18.07 -0.26
N HIS A 59 -1.00 16.89 0.15
CA HIS A 59 0.41 16.56 0.34
C HIS A 59 0.98 15.65 -0.75
N SER A 60 0.41 15.63 -1.96
CA SER A 60 1.00 14.91 -3.09
C SER A 60 0.63 15.55 -4.42
N SER A 61 1.37 15.21 -5.49
CA SER A 61 1.01 15.59 -6.86
C SER A 61 -0.22 14.83 -7.41
N GLU A 62 -0.69 13.77 -6.74
CA GLU A 62 -1.91 13.01 -7.10
C GLU A 62 -3.21 13.62 -6.52
N THR A 63 -3.31 14.95 -6.48
CA THR A 63 -4.48 15.63 -5.90
C THR A 63 -5.77 15.39 -6.68
N ARG A 64 -6.83 14.99 -5.97
CA ARG A 64 -8.20 14.98 -6.50
C ARG A 64 -8.82 16.37 -6.36
N TRP A 65 -8.93 17.07 -7.48
CA TRP A 65 -9.46 18.43 -7.52
C TRP A 65 -10.99 18.44 -7.61
N PRO A 66 -11.71 18.98 -6.62
CA PRO A 66 -13.15 19.17 -6.72
C PRO A 66 -13.47 20.30 -7.70
N VAL A 67 -14.67 20.27 -8.28
CA VAL A 67 -15.07 21.24 -9.32
C VAL A 67 -14.99 22.69 -8.83
N TYR A 68 -15.36 22.95 -7.58
CA TYR A 68 -15.31 24.30 -6.99
C TYR A 68 -13.87 24.83 -6.82
N ALA A 69 -12.86 23.97 -6.83
CA ALA A 69 -11.46 24.40 -6.79
C ALA A 69 -10.98 25.05 -8.10
N ARG A 70 -11.86 25.25 -9.09
CA ARG A 70 -11.59 25.97 -10.34
C ARG A 70 -12.15 27.39 -10.35
N ILE A 71 -12.89 27.80 -9.32
CA ILE A 71 -13.60 29.08 -9.27
C ILE A 71 -12.89 30.03 -8.31
N ALA A 72 -12.45 31.19 -8.81
CA ALA A 72 -11.84 32.24 -8.01
C ALA A 72 -12.88 32.95 -7.12
N PRO A 73 -12.50 33.47 -5.93
CA PRO A 73 -11.16 33.41 -5.33
C PRO A 73 -10.87 32.13 -4.54
N GLY A 74 -11.86 31.23 -4.40
CA GLY A 74 -11.72 29.99 -3.62
C GLY A 74 -10.62 29.08 -4.15
N SER A 75 -10.48 28.96 -5.47
CA SER A 75 -9.39 28.21 -6.12
C SER A 75 -8.00 28.69 -5.68
N TRP A 76 -7.79 30.00 -5.56
CA TRP A 76 -6.50 30.57 -5.17
C TRP A 76 -6.14 30.26 -3.72
N LEU A 77 -7.12 30.24 -2.82
CA LEU A 77 -6.90 29.87 -1.42
C LEU A 77 -6.49 28.40 -1.31
N ILE A 78 -7.19 27.52 -2.02
CA ILE A 78 -6.86 26.08 -2.06
C ILE A 78 -5.47 25.86 -2.66
N GLU A 79 -5.15 26.54 -3.76
CA GLU A 79 -3.84 26.46 -4.40
C GLU A 79 -2.71 26.90 -3.46
N ARG A 80 -2.88 28.05 -2.80
CA ARG A 80 -1.92 28.54 -1.80
C ARG A 80 -1.71 27.51 -0.69
N ASP A 81 -2.79 26.99 -0.14
CA ASP A 81 -2.73 26.05 0.99
C ASP A 81 -2.05 24.74 0.57
N ILE A 82 -2.31 24.22 -0.64
CA ILE A 82 -1.64 23.03 -1.18
C ILE A 82 -0.16 23.30 -1.46
N VAL A 83 0.17 24.41 -2.11
CA VAL A 83 1.57 24.78 -2.38
C VAL A 83 2.36 24.90 -1.07
N GLU A 84 1.78 25.53 -0.05
CA GLU A 84 2.43 25.67 1.25
C GLU A 84 2.51 24.34 2.03
N ALA A 85 1.49 23.50 1.92
CA ALA A 85 1.49 22.16 2.51
C ALA A 85 2.60 21.28 1.91
N ARG A 86 2.75 21.26 0.58
CA ARG A 86 3.76 20.45 -0.14
C ARG A 86 5.21 20.87 0.17
N LYS A 87 5.46 22.15 0.42
CA LYS A 87 6.79 22.61 0.88
C LYS A 87 7.20 21.98 2.22
N LYS A 88 6.24 21.68 3.09
CA LYS A 88 6.48 21.07 4.40
C LYS A 88 6.51 19.55 4.33
N MET A 89 5.66 18.97 3.48
CA MET A 89 5.56 17.54 3.28
C MET A 89 4.94 17.23 1.91
N ASP A 90 5.65 16.43 1.11
CA ASP A 90 5.18 15.91 -0.18
C ASP A 90 5.44 14.40 -0.30
N LEU A 91 4.36 13.62 -0.30
CA LEU A 91 4.35 12.17 -0.43
C LEU A 91 4.78 11.70 -1.82
N SER A 92 4.73 12.55 -2.86
CA SER A 92 5.19 12.20 -4.20
C SER A 92 6.71 11.97 -4.25
N GLN A 93 7.44 12.54 -3.28
CA GLN A 93 8.89 12.43 -3.13
C GLN A 93 9.32 11.20 -2.32
N TRP A 94 8.37 10.41 -1.79
CA TRP A 94 8.64 9.32 -0.85
C TRP A 94 9.75 8.35 -1.30
N GLU A 95 9.71 7.95 -2.58
CA GLU A 95 10.66 7.00 -3.17
C GLU A 95 12.08 7.56 -3.28
N GLY A 96 12.23 8.88 -3.28
CA GLY A 96 13.52 9.56 -3.30
C GLY A 96 14.12 9.78 -1.91
N LEU A 97 13.35 9.53 -0.84
CA LEU A 97 13.82 9.68 0.55
C LEU A 97 14.65 8.46 0.97
N SER A 98 15.71 8.70 1.75
CA SER A 98 16.42 7.62 2.43
C SER A 98 15.52 6.95 3.49
N PRO A 99 15.81 5.71 3.92
CA PRO A 99 15.04 5.04 4.98
C PRO A 99 14.90 5.88 6.25
N ASP A 100 15.98 6.51 6.71
CA ASP A 100 15.95 7.38 7.90
C ASP A 100 15.06 8.61 7.69
N GLN A 101 15.06 9.19 6.48
CA GLN A 101 14.20 10.31 6.14
C GLN A 101 12.72 9.91 6.09
N GLN A 102 12.42 8.70 5.60
CA GLN A 102 11.07 8.14 5.62
C GLN A 102 10.57 7.96 7.06
N ASP A 103 11.41 7.43 7.95
CA ASP A 103 11.06 7.23 9.36
C ASP A 103 10.81 8.57 10.09
N VAL A 104 11.69 9.55 9.87
CA VAL A 104 11.50 10.90 10.43
C VAL A 104 10.21 11.53 9.90
N LEU A 105 9.94 11.43 8.61
CA LEU A 105 8.72 11.98 8.02
C LEU A 105 7.47 11.31 8.62
N MET A 106 7.46 9.99 8.76
CA MET A 106 6.35 9.27 9.37
C MET A 106 6.14 9.63 10.83
N SER A 107 7.20 9.78 11.61
CA SER A 107 7.08 10.19 13.01
C SER A 107 6.39 11.55 13.16
N LYS A 108 6.70 12.52 12.27
CA LYS A 108 6.06 13.83 12.22
C LYS A 108 4.59 13.74 11.83
N ILE A 109 4.26 12.93 10.81
CA ILE A 109 2.87 12.71 10.41
C ILE A 109 2.05 12.16 11.58
N VAL A 110 2.58 11.15 12.28
CA VAL A 110 1.91 10.54 13.44
C VAL A 110 1.72 11.55 14.55
N GLN A 111 2.70 12.42 14.80
CA GLN A 111 2.60 13.46 15.81
C GLN A 111 1.49 14.47 15.49
N GLU A 112 1.45 15.00 14.27
CA GLU A 112 0.44 15.96 13.79
C GLU A 112 -0.98 15.35 13.78
N ALA A 113 -1.08 14.07 13.40
CA ALA A 113 -2.34 13.33 13.46
C ALA A 113 -2.85 13.15 14.90
N LYS A 114 -1.94 12.93 15.86
CA LYS A 114 -2.27 12.80 17.29
C LYS A 114 -2.60 14.14 17.95
N SER A 115 -1.92 15.22 17.58
CA SER A 115 -2.19 16.55 18.12
C SER A 115 -3.55 17.08 17.63
N GLY A 116 -4.07 16.54 16.52
CA GLY A 116 -5.31 16.99 15.90
C GLY A 116 -5.17 18.34 15.20
N GLU A 117 -3.93 18.81 15.02
CA GLU A 117 -3.59 19.99 14.24
C GLU A 117 -3.84 19.75 12.74
N MET A 118 -3.75 18.49 12.31
CA MET A 118 -4.04 18.07 10.94
C MET A 118 -5.26 17.12 10.87
N PRO A 119 -6.23 17.40 9.96
CA PRO A 119 -6.36 18.62 9.16
C PRO A 119 -6.76 19.85 10.00
N PRO A 120 -6.40 21.07 9.56
CA PRO A 120 -6.74 22.29 10.27
C PRO A 120 -8.25 22.42 10.51
N LEU A 121 -8.61 23.02 11.65
CA LEU A 121 -10.02 23.12 12.07
C LEU A 121 -10.89 23.80 11.01
N GLN A 122 -10.42 24.89 10.40
CA GLN A 122 -11.16 25.59 9.34
C GLN A 122 -11.47 24.70 8.14
N TYR A 123 -10.57 23.76 7.81
CA TYR A 123 -10.78 22.82 6.73
C TYR A 123 -11.81 21.78 7.11
N ARG A 124 -11.72 21.21 8.33
CA ARG A 124 -12.68 20.21 8.83
C ARG A 124 -14.12 20.73 8.95
N LEU A 125 -14.31 22.03 9.17
CA LEU A 125 -15.65 22.63 9.21
C LEU A 125 -16.36 22.56 7.85
N LEU A 126 -15.62 22.63 6.74
CA LEU A 126 -16.15 22.55 5.38
C LEU A 126 -16.03 21.13 4.80
N HIS A 127 -14.99 20.39 5.22
CA HIS A 127 -14.58 19.07 4.75
C HIS A 127 -14.49 18.10 5.93
N TRP A 128 -15.65 17.81 6.51
CA TRP A 128 -15.78 16.91 7.65
C TRP A 128 -15.32 15.48 7.32
N ASP A 129 -15.44 15.07 6.07
CA ASP A 129 -15.00 13.78 5.52
C ASP A 129 -13.49 13.61 5.57
N ALA A 130 -12.73 14.70 5.56
CA ALA A 130 -11.28 14.69 5.70
C ALA A 130 -10.81 14.55 7.15
N ALA A 131 -11.71 14.66 8.14
CA ALA A 131 -11.35 14.48 9.54
C ALA A 131 -10.77 13.07 9.77
N LEU A 132 -9.69 13.02 10.56
CA LEU A 132 -9.10 11.77 11.00
C LEU A 132 -9.93 11.17 12.14
N SER A 133 -10.37 9.94 11.94
CA SER A 133 -11.02 9.14 12.98
C SER A 133 -9.98 8.59 13.96
N LYS A 134 -10.44 8.08 15.11
CA LYS A 134 -9.55 7.40 16.08
C LYS A 134 -8.85 6.19 15.44
N SER A 135 -9.53 5.47 14.54
CA SER A 135 -8.94 4.36 13.77
C SER A 135 -7.89 4.84 12.78
N ASP A 136 -8.06 6.01 12.14
CA ASP A 136 -7.05 6.55 11.23
C ASP A 136 -5.78 6.94 11.98
N VAL A 137 -5.93 7.62 13.12
CA VAL A 137 -4.81 7.98 14.00
C VAL A 137 -4.14 6.71 14.53
N LEU A 138 -4.90 5.65 14.84
CA LEU A 138 -4.35 4.37 15.26
C LEU A 138 -3.56 3.70 14.13
N ALA A 139 -4.09 3.61 12.92
CA ALA A 139 -3.42 3.03 11.76
C ALA A 139 -2.06 3.72 11.51
N LEU A 140 -2.03 5.06 11.54
CA LEU A 140 -0.80 5.83 11.44
C LEU A 140 0.14 5.57 12.64
N SER A 141 -0.40 5.49 13.85
CA SER A 141 0.38 5.31 15.08
C SER A 141 0.99 3.92 15.22
N MET A 142 0.32 2.89 14.70
CA MET A 142 0.83 1.52 14.69
C MET A 142 2.05 1.41 13.80
N LEU A 143 2.14 2.22 12.73
CA LEU A 143 3.33 2.32 11.90
C LEU A 143 4.56 2.79 12.69
N GLY A 144 4.40 3.85 13.49
CA GLY A 144 5.46 4.38 14.35
C GLY A 144 5.84 3.50 15.55
N LYS A 145 4.96 2.55 15.94
CA LYS A 145 5.24 1.55 17.00
C LYS A 145 5.82 0.24 16.44
N ASN A 146 5.66 -0.02 15.14
CA ASN A 146 5.98 -1.30 14.50
C ASN A 146 7.24 -1.27 13.63
N VAL A 147 8.11 -0.26 13.76
CA VAL A 147 9.50 -0.37 13.26
C VAL A 147 10.24 -1.56 13.92
N GLY A 148 9.68 -2.17 14.97
CA GLY A 148 10.23 -3.37 15.62
C GLY A 148 9.30 -4.55 15.92
N LYS A 149 8.01 -4.57 15.52
CA LYS A 149 7.15 -5.74 15.82
C LYS A 149 6.02 -5.95 14.82
N SER A 150 6.07 -7.12 14.21
CA SER A 150 5.14 -7.69 13.24
C SER A 150 3.84 -8.21 13.89
N GLU A 151 2.78 -8.28 13.06
CA GLU A 151 1.52 -9.07 13.16
C GLU A 151 0.37 -8.53 14.05
N ALA A 152 -0.93 -8.60 13.68
CA ALA A 152 -1.61 -9.56 12.80
C ALA A 152 -2.90 -9.03 12.09
N ALA A 153 -3.13 -9.58 10.89
CA ALA A 153 -4.38 -10.02 10.23
C ALA A 153 -5.62 -9.09 10.05
N SER A 154 -5.88 -8.76 8.78
CA SER A 154 -7.22 -8.71 8.15
C SER A 154 -7.08 -9.00 6.65
N GLU A 155 -7.99 -9.81 6.10
CA GLU A 155 -7.99 -10.43 4.77
C GLU A 155 -7.93 -9.43 3.61
N GLY A 156 -6.74 -9.23 3.04
CA GLY A 156 -6.58 -8.78 1.65
C GLY A 156 -6.71 -9.97 0.70
N ALA A 157 -7.28 -9.76 -0.49
CA ALA A 157 -7.30 -10.77 -1.56
C ALA A 157 -5.87 -11.23 -1.89
N ALA A 158 -5.71 -12.51 -2.21
CA ALA A 158 -4.40 -13.09 -2.49
C ALA A 158 -3.82 -12.55 -3.81
N ASP A 159 -2.57 -12.08 -3.79
CA ASP A 159 -1.85 -11.56 -4.96
C ASP A 159 -0.84 -12.59 -5.48
N ALA A 160 -1.19 -13.26 -6.58
CA ALA A 160 -0.32 -14.27 -7.17
C ALA A 160 0.91 -13.68 -7.89
N THR A 161 0.88 -12.41 -8.32
CA THR A 161 2.05 -11.72 -8.89
C THR A 161 3.08 -11.49 -7.80
N HIS A 162 2.64 -11.03 -6.63
CA HIS A 162 3.49 -10.92 -5.46
C HIS A 162 4.00 -12.29 -4.99
N GLY A 163 3.13 -13.31 -4.99
CA GLY A 163 3.48 -14.70 -4.72
C GLY A 163 4.61 -15.23 -5.61
N LYS A 164 4.55 -14.95 -6.92
CA LYS A 164 5.63 -15.31 -7.86
C LYS A 164 6.95 -14.65 -7.48
N ALA A 165 6.95 -13.36 -7.19
CA ALA A 165 8.16 -12.64 -6.78
C ALA A 165 8.72 -13.15 -5.44
N LEU A 166 7.87 -13.58 -4.50
CA LEU A 166 8.31 -14.23 -3.26
C LEU A 166 8.95 -15.59 -3.56
N PHE A 167 8.33 -16.39 -4.44
CA PHE A 167 8.85 -17.69 -4.86
C PHE A 167 10.24 -17.56 -5.47
N GLU A 168 10.40 -16.63 -6.42
CA GLU A 168 11.66 -16.35 -7.09
C GLU A 168 12.79 -15.99 -6.12
N ARG A 169 12.48 -15.21 -5.08
CA ARG A 169 13.47 -14.72 -4.11
C ARG A 169 13.79 -15.72 -3.00
N ARG A 170 12.82 -16.56 -2.60
CA ARG A 170 12.92 -17.34 -1.36
C ARG A 170 12.90 -18.85 -1.57
N CYS A 171 12.30 -19.35 -2.65
CA CYS A 171 12.07 -20.78 -2.85
C CYS A 171 13.01 -21.38 -3.91
N THR A 172 13.48 -20.56 -4.87
CA THR A 172 14.26 -21.05 -6.01
C THR A 172 15.62 -21.63 -5.66
N GLY A 173 16.17 -21.35 -4.47
CA GLY A 173 17.39 -22.00 -4.00
C GLY A 173 17.24 -23.51 -3.87
N CYS A 174 16.06 -23.99 -3.47
CA CYS A 174 15.80 -25.41 -3.25
C CYS A 174 14.78 -26.01 -4.23
N HIS A 175 13.89 -25.20 -4.80
CA HIS A 175 12.81 -25.68 -5.64
C HIS A 175 12.83 -25.05 -7.04
N ALA A 176 12.20 -25.73 -7.99
CA ALA A 176 11.79 -25.13 -9.26
C ALA A 176 10.36 -25.59 -9.58
N MET A 177 9.75 -24.98 -10.59
CA MET A 177 8.39 -25.37 -11.00
C MET A 177 8.40 -26.76 -11.63
N GLU A 178 9.32 -27.03 -12.57
CA GLU A 178 9.23 -28.24 -13.41
C GLU A 178 10.33 -29.28 -13.13
N VAL A 179 11.40 -28.90 -12.44
CA VAL A 179 12.58 -29.75 -12.23
C VAL A 179 12.84 -29.93 -10.74
N ASP A 180 13.20 -31.14 -10.35
CA ASP A 180 13.62 -31.44 -8.98
C ASP A 180 15.02 -30.85 -8.71
N ARG A 181 15.24 -30.34 -7.50
CA ARG A 181 16.51 -29.78 -7.01
C ARG A 181 16.81 -30.38 -5.63
N GLU A 182 17.28 -29.57 -4.68
CA GLU A 182 17.36 -29.95 -3.26
C GLU A 182 15.97 -30.35 -2.72
N GLY A 183 14.91 -29.68 -3.20
CA GLY A 183 13.51 -30.02 -3.00
C GLY A 183 12.82 -30.46 -4.30
N PRO A 184 11.63 -31.09 -4.20
CA PRO A 184 10.88 -31.54 -5.37
C PRO A 184 10.34 -30.38 -6.21
N ARG A 185 10.02 -30.66 -7.47
CA ARG A 185 9.31 -29.74 -8.36
C ARG A 185 7.92 -29.37 -7.85
N LEU A 186 7.52 -28.11 -8.02
CA LEU A 186 6.32 -27.55 -7.40
C LEU A 186 5.17 -27.22 -8.36
N ALA A 187 5.35 -27.36 -9.68
CA ALA A 187 4.23 -27.27 -10.63
C ALA A 187 3.16 -28.30 -10.28
N GLY A 188 1.90 -27.87 -10.24
CA GLY A 188 0.76 -28.71 -9.84
C GLY A 188 0.89 -29.29 -8.43
N VAL A 189 1.55 -28.58 -7.50
CA VAL A 189 1.60 -29.01 -6.09
C VAL A 189 0.24 -28.85 -5.42
N PHE A 190 -0.54 -27.83 -5.79
CA PHE A 190 -1.88 -27.64 -5.26
C PHE A 190 -2.81 -28.80 -5.71
N GLY A 191 -3.47 -29.43 -4.75
CA GLY A 191 -4.26 -30.64 -4.89
C GLY A 191 -3.46 -31.95 -4.85
N ARG A 192 -2.13 -31.91 -4.90
CA ARG A 192 -1.28 -33.12 -4.91
C ARG A 192 -1.11 -33.70 -3.51
N LYS A 193 -0.92 -35.03 -3.43
CA LYS A 193 -0.57 -35.71 -2.18
C LYS A 193 0.85 -35.33 -1.73
N SER A 194 1.06 -35.21 -0.44
CA SER A 194 2.38 -35.03 0.16
C SER A 194 3.31 -36.19 -0.21
N GLY A 195 4.58 -35.89 -0.47
CA GLY A 195 5.57 -36.94 -0.72
C GLY A 195 5.36 -37.76 -2.00
N SER A 196 4.57 -37.26 -2.97
CA SER A 196 4.13 -38.06 -4.13
C SER A 196 4.73 -37.65 -5.48
N SER A 197 5.70 -36.72 -5.52
CA SER A 197 6.37 -36.40 -6.81
C SER A 197 7.23 -37.59 -7.24
N ALA A 198 6.97 -38.12 -8.43
CA ALA A 198 7.72 -39.23 -8.98
C ALA A 198 9.19 -38.84 -9.21
N GLY A 199 10.10 -39.70 -8.74
CA GLY A 199 11.55 -39.53 -8.89
C GLY A 199 12.25 -38.79 -7.75
N PHE A 200 11.51 -38.21 -6.80
CA PHE A 200 12.10 -37.49 -5.66
C PHE A 200 12.12 -38.33 -4.38
N THR A 201 13.23 -38.26 -3.64
CA THR A 201 13.40 -38.97 -2.36
C THR A 201 12.97 -38.09 -1.20
N TYR A 202 11.83 -38.40 -0.58
CA TYR A 202 11.27 -37.68 0.56
C TYR A 202 11.79 -38.19 1.90
N SER A 203 11.60 -37.40 2.96
CA SER A 203 11.69 -37.94 4.33
C SER A 203 10.50 -38.85 4.64
N ASP A 204 10.69 -39.75 5.60
CA ASP A 204 9.63 -40.69 6.01
C ASP A 204 8.42 -39.95 6.57
N GLY A 205 8.63 -38.88 7.34
CA GLY A 205 7.55 -38.04 7.88
C GLY A 205 6.69 -37.45 6.77
N LEU A 206 7.30 -36.83 5.75
CA LEU A 206 6.54 -36.18 4.67
C LEU A 206 5.83 -37.21 3.76
N LYS A 207 6.48 -38.35 3.49
CA LYS A 207 5.93 -39.46 2.70
C LYS A 207 4.72 -40.11 3.37
N ASN A 208 4.74 -40.25 4.70
CA ASN A 208 3.69 -40.92 5.46
C ASN A 208 2.62 -39.99 6.04
N SER A 209 2.75 -38.67 5.86
CA SER A 209 1.81 -37.68 6.43
C SER A 209 0.38 -37.77 5.88
N GLY A 210 0.17 -38.38 4.70
CA GLY A 210 -1.15 -38.59 4.10
C GLY A 210 -1.88 -37.30 3.66
N LEU A 211 -1.20 -36.16 3.72
CA LEU A 211 -1.78 -34.85 3.45
C LEU A 211 -2.07 -34.66 1.96
N THR A 212 -3.02 -33.77 1.70
CA THR A 212 -3.25 -33.20 0.37
C THR A 212 -2.93 -31.72 0.47
N TRP A 213 -2.14 -31.20 -0.47
CA TRP A 213 -1.80 -29.79 -0.48
C TRP A 213 -2.98 -28.96 -0.94
N ASP A 214 -3.59 -28.22 -0.03
CA ASP A 214 -4.67 -27.29 -0.28
C ASP A 214 -4.38 -25.96 0.42
N GLN A 215 -5.34 -25.03 0.42
CA GLN A 215 -5.14 -23.72 1.05
C GLN A 215 -4.73 -23.85 2.53
N ALA A 216 -5.41 -24.70 3.29
CA ALA A 216 -5.24 -24.79 4.74
C ALA A 216 -3.97 -25.58 5.10
N THR A 217 -3.68 -26.65 4.36
CA THR A 217 -2.48 -27.45 4.62
C THR A 217 -1.21 -26.74 4.18
N LEU A 218 -1.22 -26.01 3.05
CA LEU A 218 -0.08 -25.20 2.65
C LEU A 218 0.14 -24.01 3.58
N GLU A 219 -0.92 -23.37 4.07
CA GLU A 219 -0.81 -22.27 5.04
C GLU A 219 -0.09 -22.74 6.31
N LYS A 220 -0.52 -23.88 6.88
CA LYS A 220 0.12 -24.47 8.06
C LYS A 220 1.55 -24.92 7.77
N TRP A 221 1.76 -25.60 6.66
CA TRP A 221 3.07 -26.11 6.24
C TRP A 221 4.08 -24.98 6.07
N LEU A 222 3.72 -23.93 5.35
CA LEU A 222 4.62 -22.79 5.11
C LEU A 222 4.83 -21.96 6.38
N SER A 223 3.94 -22.03 7.37
CA SER A 223 4.12 -21.31 8.64
C SER A 223 5.16 -21.98 9.54
N ASP A 224 5.12 -23.31 9.66
CA ASP A 224 6.01 -24.09 10.52
C ASP A 224 6.05 -25.57 10.05
N PRO A 225 6.95 -25.92 9.13
CA PRO A 225 7.08 -27.29 8.62
C PRO A 225 7.47 -28.29 9.71
N ASP A 226 8.37 -27.89 10.62
CA ASP A 226 8.94 -28.74 11.66
C ASP A 226 7.90 -29.10 12.72
N SER A 227 7.03 -28.15 13.08
CA SER A 227 5.88 -28.42 13.94
C SER A 227 4.82 -29.28 13.25
N MET A 228 4.58 -29.05 11.96
CA MET A 228 3.53 -29.77 11.23
C MET A 228 3.90 -31.22 10.94
N ILE A 229 5.15 -31.47 10.52
CA ILE A 229 5.66 -32.81 10.21
C ILE A 229 7.07 -32.91 10.80
N PRO A 230 7.20 -33.57 11.96
CA PRO A 230 8.51 -33.89 12.52
C PRO A 230 9.38 -34.66 11.53
N ASP A 231 10.70 -34.45 11.60
CA ASP A 231 11.69 -35.09 10.72
C ASP A 231 11.50 -34.81 9.22
N ASN A 232 10.80 -33.73 8.87
CA ASN A 232 10.84 -33.23 7.52
C ASN A 232 12.22 -32.62 7.21
N LYS A 233 12.59 -32.58 5.93
CA LYS A 233 13.91 -32.07 5.49
C LYS A 233 13.87 -30.61 5.00
N MET A 234 12.70 -29.97 5.04
CA MET A 234 12.51 -28.60 4.56
C MET A 234 12.59 -27.62 5.74
N SER A 235 13.81 -27.22 6.10
CA SER A 235 14.03 -26.21 7.16
C SER A 235 13.84 -24.79 6.64
N PHE A 236 12.60 -24.44 6.28
CA PHE A 236 12.24 -23.12 5.78
C PHE A 236 10.79 -22.75 6.13
N SER A 237 10.58 -21.58 6.72
CA SER A 237 9.25 -21.04 6.99
C SER A 237 9.04 -19.65 6.39
N VAL A 238 7.77 -19.31 6.22
CA VAL A 238 7.27 -18.01 5.78
C VAL A 238 6.43 -17.45 6.93
N PRO A 239 7.02 -16.63 7.83
CA PRO A 239 6.35 -16.20 9.05
C PRO A 239 5.10 -15.36 8.81
N LYS A 240 5.10 -14.52 7.77
CA LYS A 240 3.99 -13.62 7.48
C LYS A 240 2.86 -14.32 6.74
N ALA A 241 1.65 -14.25 7.32
CA ALA A 241 0.44 -14.84 6.74
C ALA A 241 0.10 -14.33 5.33
N GLU A 242 0.32 -13.04 5.07
CA GLU A 242 0.13 -12.45 3.75
C GLU A 242 1.07 -13.06 2.70
N GLU A 243 2.36 -13.20 3.01
CA GLU A 243 3.33 -13.79 2.08
C GLU A 243 2.97 -15.26 1.79
N ARG A 244 2.48 -16.01 2.80
CA ARG A 244 1.98 -17.37 2.60
C ARG A 244 0.76 -17.40 1.69
N ARG A 245 -0.24 -16.57 1.96
CA ARG A 245 -1.46 -16.45 1.16
C ARG A 245 -1.13 -16.18 -0.32
N ASP A 246 -0.24 -15.24 -0.58
CA ASP A 246 0.17 -14.84 -1.93
C ASP A 246 0.99 -15.94 -2.62
N LEU A 247 1.93 -16.58 -1.92
CA LEU A 247 2.66 -17.76 -2.40
C LEU A 247 1.71 -18.90 -2.79
N ILE A 248 0.72 -19.19 -1.94
CA ILE A 248 -0.27 -20.23 -2.21
C ILE A 248 -1.10 -19.86 -3.44
N ALA A 249 -1.45 -18.58 -3.63
CA ALA A 249 -2.16 -18.14 -4.83
C ALA A 249 -1.32 -18.30 -6.11
N TYR A 250 0.00 -18.11 -6.03
CA TYR A 250 0.89 -18.43 -7.15
C TYR A 250 0.97 -19.94 -7.42
N LEU A 251 1.09 -20.77 -6.38
CA LEU A 251 1.19 -22.23 -6.52
C LEU A 251 -0.10 -22.91 -6.99
N LYS A 252 -1.23 -22.19 -6.99
CA LYS A 252 -2.52 -22.65 -7.55
C LYS A 252 -2.59 -22.58 -9.08
N GLN A 253 -1.69 -21.82 -9.70
CA GLN A 253 -1.68 -21.62 -11.15
C GLN A 253 -1.18 -22.86 -11.91
#